data_AF-A0A2I0N0D9-F1
#
_entry.id   AF-A0A2I0N0D9-F1
#
_cell.length_a   1.000
_cell.length_b   1.000
_cell.length_c   1.000
_cell.angle_alpha   90.00
_cell.angle_beta   90.00
_cell.angle_gamma   90.00
#
_symmetry.space_group_name_H-M   'P 1'
#
loop_
_entity.id
_entity.type
_entity.pdbx_description
1 polymer ?
#
loop_
_entity_poly.entity_id
_entity_poly.type
_entity_poly.pdbx_seq_one_letter_code
_entity_poly.pdbx_strand_id
1 'polypeptide(L)'
;MDRRQKKTRAAIFSAFTELLQKKSYSKITIKDIIDTANIGRSTFYTHFETKDELLMEMCTDIFDHVFSDELTKEDTHDYSSKDKSFIDKIEHILVHIEIKSI
;
A
#
# COMPACT_ATOMS: atom_id res chain seq x y z
N MET A 1 2.17 -15.79 9.50
CA MET A 1 3.12 -15.41 8.43
C MET A 1 4.54 -15.37 8.97
N ASP A 2 5.46 -16.05 8.30
CA ASP A 2 6.90 -16.00 8.59
C ASP A 2 7.43 -14.55 8.42
N ARG A 3 8.41 -14.14 9.23
CA ARG A 3 9.12 -12.85 9.09
C ARG A 3 9.67 -12.64 7.68
N ARG A 4 10.12 -13.71 7.01
CA ARG A 4 10.59 -13.64 5.62
C ARG A 4 9.46 -13.30 4.66
N GLN A 5 8.30 -13.93 4.80
CA GLN A 5 7.12 -13.64 3.97
C GLN A 5 6.66 -12.19 4.13
N LYS A 6 6.65 -11.66 5.37
CA LYS A 6 6.30 -10.25 5.62
C LYS A 6 7.27 -9.29 4.94
N LYS A 7 8.58 -9.56 5.03
CA LYS A 7 9.60 -8.74 4.36
C LYS A 7 9.43 -8.74 2.84
N THR A 8 9.18 -9.90 2.24
CA THR A 8 8.95 -9.99 0.79
C THR A 8 7.70 -9.24 0.36
N ARG A 9 6.58 -9.37 1.10
CA ARG A 9 5.38 -8.58 0.81
C ARG A 9 5.64 -7.08 0.89
N ALA A 10 6.32 -6.62 1.94
CA ALA A 10 6.68 -5.21 2.08
C ALA A 10 7.54 -4.71 0.91
N ALA A 11 8.50 -5.51 0.43
CA ALA A 11 9.30 -5.18 -0.75
C ALA A 11 8.46 -5.07 -2.03
N ILE A 12 7.50 -5.98 -2.23
CA ILE A 12 6.56 -5.94 -3.37
C ILE A 12 5.69 -4.67 -3.30
N PHE A 13 5.13 -4.34 -2.14
CA PHE A 13 4.32 -3.12 -1.95
C PHE A 13 5.13 -1.84 -2.20
N SER A 14 6.35 -1.77 -1.70
CA SER A 14 7.25 -0.63 -1.92
C SER A 14 7.56 -0.44 -3.40
N ALA A 15 7.95 -1.52 -4.09
CA ALA A 15 8.25 -1.49 -5.51
C ALA A 15 7.04 -1.08 -6.35
N PHE A 16 5.86 -1.62 -6.02
CA PHE A 16 4.63 -1.29 -6.75
C PHE A 16 4.21 0.17 -6.52
N THR A 17 4.37 0.70 -5.31
CA THR A 17 4.14 2.12 -5.00
C THR A 17 5.07 3.03 -5.81
N GLU A 18 6.37 2.71 -5.85
CA GLU A 18 7.35 3.44 -6.65
C GLU A 18 7.02 3.44 -8.15
N LEU A 19 6.52 2.32 -8.67
CA LEU A 19 6.10 2.22 -10.06
C LEU A 19 4.84 3.03 -10.36
N LEU A 20 3.89 3.09 -9.42
CA LEU A 20 2.65 3.89 -9.55
C LEU A 20 2.94 5.40 -9.58
N GLN A 21 3.98 5.85 -8.87
CA GLN A 21 4.47 7.23 -8.96
C GLN A 21 5.02 7.58 -10.34
N LYS A 22 5.64 6.61 -11.02
CA LYS A 22 6.39 6.83 -12.27
C LYS A 22 5.56 6.60 -13.52
N LYS A 23 4.54 5.74 -13.47
CA LYS A 23 3.71 5.39 -14.63
C LYS A 23 2.31 4.93 -14.24
N SER A 24 1.37 5.13 -15.15
CA SER A 24 -0.01 4.68 -15.01
C SER A 24 -0.08 3.17 -14.74
N TYR A 25 -0.99 2.76 -13.85
CA TYR A 25 -1.22 1.36 -13.46
C TYR A 25 -1.26 0.39 -14.64
N SER A 26 -1.98 0.75 -15.71
CA SER A 26 -2.13 -0.08 -16.93
C SER A 26 -0.81 -0.38 -17.65
N LYS A 27 0.23 0.44 -17.45
CA LYS A 27 1.57 0.26 -18.01
C LYS A 27 2.54 -0.47 -17.07
N ILE A 28 2.13 -0.75 -15.84
CA ILE A 28 2.95 -1.52 -14.89
C ILE A 28 2.75 -3.01 -15.18
N THR A 29 3.85 -3.72 -15.41
CA THR A 29 3.87 -5.17 -15.60
C THR A 29 4.37 -5.88 -14.35
N ILE A 30 4.07 -7.18 -14.21
CA ILE A 30 4.65 -8.01 -13.14
C ILE A 30 6.18 -8.02 -13.23
N LYS A 31 6.75 -7.95 -14.46
CA LYS A 31 8.20 -7.87 -14.65
C LYS A 31 8.79 -6.62 -14.00
N ASP A 32 8.18 -5.46 -14.21
CA ASP A 32 8.62 -4.22 -13.56
C ASP A 32 8.64 -4.37 -12.04
N ILE A 33 7.58 -4.96 -11.47
CA ILE A 33 7.43 -5.11 -10.02
C ILE A 33 8.53 -6.02 -9.46
N ILE A 34 8.78 -7.18 -10.08
CA ILE A 34 9.79 -8.12 -9.58
C ILE A 34 11.21 -7.60 -9.75
N ASP A 35 11.48 -6.85 -10.83
CA ASP A 35 12.78 -6.24 -11.09
C ASP A 35 13.05 -5.13 -10.06
N THR A 36 12.07 -4.26 -9.78
CA THR A 36 12.17 -3.20 -8.76
C THR A 36 12.25 -3.78 -7.34
N ALA A 37 11.47 -4.81 -7.02
CA ALA A 37 11.48 -5.46 -5.70
C ALA A 37 12.70 -6.37 -5.48
N ASN A 38 13.50 -6.64 -6.52
CA ASN A 38 14.62 -7.58 -6.51
C ASN A 38 14.20 -8.98 -6.01
N ILE A 39 13.16 -9.55 -6.62
CA ILE A 39 12.66 -10.89 -6.29
C ILE A 39 12.45 -11.76 -7.54
N GLY A 40 12.34 -13.07 -7.34
CA GLY A 40 11.96 -13.99 -8.40
C GLY A 40 10.48 -13.93 -8.73
N ARG A 41 10.13 -14.24 -9.99
CA ARG A 41 8.73 -14.34 -10.44
C ARG A 41 7.91 -15.36 -9.63
N SER A 42 8.49 -16.53 -9.31
CA SER A 42 7.82 -17.53 -8.47
C SER A 42 7.54 -17.00 -7.05
N THR A 43 8.44 -16.16 -6.53
CA THR A 43 8.25 -15.50 -5.23
C THR A 43 7.08 -14.53 -5.27
N PHE A 44 6.92 -13.74 -6.35
CA PHE A 44 5.73 -12.89 -6.52
C PHE A 44 4.44 -13.72 -6.46
N TYR A 45 4.37 -14.80 -7.23
CA TYR A 45 3.19 -15.68 -7.27
C TYR A 45 2.95 -16.51 -6.01
N THR A 46 3.90 -16.55 -5.08
CA THR A 46 3.68 -17.11 -3.73
C THR A 46 2.90 -16.14 -2.84
N HIS A 47 2.87 -14.85 -3.20
CA HIS A 47 2.25 -13.79 -2.43
C HIS A 47 1.01 -13.18 -3.09
N PHE A 48 0.98 -13.13 -4.42
CA PHE A 48 -0.09 -12.51 -5.21
C PHE A 48 -0.26 -13.29 -6.52
N GLU A 49 -1.47 -13.70 -6.85
CA GLU A 49 -1.82 -14.35 -8.11
C GLU A 49 -1.78 -13.35 -9.27
N THR A 50 -2.15 -12.09 -9.02
CA THR A 50 -2.22 -11.06 -10.06
C THR A 50 -1.79 -9.68 -9.57
N LYS A 51 -1.53 -8.78 -10.53
CA LYS A 51 -1.29 -7.35 -10.25
C LYS A 51 -2.55 -6.66 -9.69
N ASP A 52 -3.74 -7.11 -10.11
CA ASP A 52 -5.02 -6.57 -9.61
C ASP A 52 -5.24 -6.95 -8.14
N GLU A 53 -4.88 -8.18 -7.75
CA GLU A 53 -4.94 -8.62 -6.35
C GLU A 53 -3.98 -7.81 -5.47
N LEU A 54 -2.75 -7.55 -5.94
CA LEU A 54 -1.82 -6.67 -5.24
C LEU A 54 -2.38 -5.25 -5.05
N LEU A 55 -3.04 -4.71 -6.08
CA LEU A 55 -3.69 -3.41 -5.99
C LEU A 55 -4.85 -3.42 -5.00
N MET A 56 -5.69 -4.47 -5.05
CA MET A 56 -6.82 -4.63 -4.15
C MET A 56 -6.37 -4.70 -2.70
N GLU A 57 -5.36 -5.51 -2.38
CA GLU A 57 -4.82 -5.57 -1.02
C GLU A 57 -4.21 -4.23 -0.60
N MET A 58 -3.51 -3.52 -1.48
CA MET A 58 -3.00 -2.17 -1.16
C MET A 58 -4.13 -1.21 -0.81
N CYS A 59 -5.24 -1.25 -1.56
CA CYS A 59 -6.41 -0.44 -1.27
C CYS A 59 -7.02 -0.84 0.07
N THR A 60 -7.21 -2.14 0.33
CA THR A 60 -7.72 -2.65 1.61
C THR A 60 -6.87 -2.16 2.78
N ASP A 61 -5.54 -2.23 2.69
CA ASP A 61 -4.64 -1.75 3.76
C ASP A 61 -4.83 -0.24 4.02
N ILE A 62 -5.01 0.57 2.97
CA ILE A 62 -5.29 2.02 3.11
C ILE A 62 -6.66 2.23 3.75
N PHE A 63 -7.67 1.48 3.32
CA PHE A 63 -9.03 1.58 3.85
C PHE A 63 -9.08 1.15 5.31
N ASP A 64 -8.47 0.02 5.68
CA ASP A 64 -8.41 -0.44 7.07
C ASP A 64 -7.72 0.59 7.98
N HIS A 65 -6.66 1.23 7.50
CA HIS A 65 -5.99 2.29 8.24
C HIS A 65 -6.88 3.53 8.45
N VAL A 66 -7.63 3.95 7.43
CA VAL A 66 -8.50 5.14 7.51
C VAL A 66 -9.78 4.87 8.31
N PHE A 67 -10.37 3.69 8.12
CA PHE A 67 -11.70 3.35 8.64
C PHE A 67 -11.67 2.56 9.94
N SER A 68 -10.50 2.12 10.43
CA SER A 68 -10.41 1.55 11.78
C SER A 68 -10.75 2.61 12.83
N ASP A 69 -11.83 2.36 13.57
CA ASP A 69 -12.28 3.19 14.69
C ASP A 69 -11.37 3.03 15.93
N GLU A 70 -10.36 2.15 15.88
CA GLU A 70 -9.41 1.89 16.96
C GLU A 70 -8.03 2.50 16.70
N LEU A 71 -7.79 3.58 17.44
CA LEU A 71 -6.52 4.21 17.81
C LEU A 71 -5.28 3.29 17.70
N THR A 72 -4.59 3.28 16.56
CA THR A 72 -3.13 3.14 16.57
C THR A 72 -2.55 4.52 16.32
N LYS A 73 -2.02 5.14 17.38
CA LYS A 73 -1.22 6.36 17.27
C LYS A 73 -0.07 6.07 16.30
N GLU A 74 -0.11 6.68 15.13
CA GLU A 74 1.06 6.79 14.28
C GLU A 74 1.84 8.02 14.72
N ASP A 75 3.16 7.86 14.90
CA ASP A 75 4.09 8.91 15.34
C ASP A 75 4.33 10.00 14.28
N THR A 76 3.66 9.94 13.13
CA THR A 76 3.88 10.89 12.03
C THR A 76 2.86 12.02 12.01
N HIS A 77 1.60 11.83 12.44
CA HIS A 77 0.58 12.90 12.43
C HIS A 77 -0.47 12.69 13.54
N ASP A 78 -0.54 13.64 14.50
CA ASP A 78 -1.50 13.63 15.61
C ASP A 78 -2.90 14.05 15.14
N TYR A 79 -3.79 13.08 14.96
CA TYR A 79 -5.18 13.27 14.54
C TYR A 79 -6.16 12.78 15.62
N SER A 80 -5.90 13.13 16.90
CA SER A 80 -6.55 12.56 18.08
C SER A 80 -7.89 13.20 18.53
N SER A 81 -8.49 14.11 17.76
CA SER A 81 -9.78 14.72 18.14
C SER A 81 -10.98 13.78 17.88
N LYS A 82 -11.80 13.61 18.93
CA LYS A 82 -12.76 12.51 19.16
C LYS A 82 -14.06 12.52 18.33
N ASP A 83 -14.22 13.39 17.34
CA ASP A 83 -15.38 13.40 16.45
C ASP A 83 -14.89 13.36 15.00
N LYS A 84 -14.79 12.16 14.42
CA LYS A 84 -14.35 11.98 13.03
C LYS A 84 -15.50 12.33 12.09
N SER A 85 -15.48 13.52 11.49
CA SER A 85 -16.35 13.85 10.37
C SER A 85 -16.02 12.94 9.18
N PHE A 86 -17.01 12.69 8.30
CA PHE A 86 -16.75 12.02 7.02
C PHE A 86 -15.68 12.75 6.20
N ILE A 87 -15.62 14.09 6.31
CA ILE A 87 -14.60 14.92 5.65
C ILE A 87 -13.20 14.61 6.18
N ASP A 88 -13.03 14.40 7.48
CA ASP A 88 -11.74 14.07 8.10
C ASP A 88 -11.21 12.71 7.62
N LYS A 89 -12.11 11.73 7.47
CA LYS A 89 -11.77 10.42 6.89
C LYS A 89 -11.36 10.57 5.41
N ILE A 90 -12.00 11.46 4.66
CA ILE A 90 -11.64 11.75 3.27
C ILE A 90 -10.30 12.49 3.19
N GLU A 91 -10.04 13.50 4.02
CA GLU A 91 -8.74 14.17 4.10
C GLU A 91 -7.63 13.18 4.43
N HIS A 92 -7.87 12.26 5.36
CA HIS A 92 -6.90 11.21 5.69
C HIS A 92 -6.61 10.27 4.50
N ILE A 93 -7.64 9.87 3.74
CA ILE A 93 -7.46 9.09 2.49
C ILE A 93 -6.60 9.88 1.50
N LEU A 94 -6.90 11.17 1.31
CA LEU A 94 -6.18 12.02 0.37
C LEU A 94 -4.71 12.18 0.76
N VAL A 95 -4.38 12.31 2.05
CA VAL A 95 -2.99 12.35 2.53
C VAL A 95 -2.24 11.06 2.22
N HIS A 96 -2.84 9.88 2.42
CA HIS A 96 -2.19 8.61 2.05
C HIS A 96 -2.00 8.45 0.53
N ILE A 97 -2.86 9.08 -0.27
CA ILE A 97 -2.72 9.14 -1.72
C ILE A 97 -1.67 10.19 -2.15
N GLU A 98 -1.57 11.34 -1.46
CA GLU A 98 -0.68 12.46 -1.79
C GLU A 98 0.75 12.31 -1.27
N ILE A 99 0.97 11.75 -0.07
CA ILE A 99 2.32 11.44 0.46
C ILE A 99 3.03 10.43 -0.45
N LYS A 100 2.29 9.65 -1.23
CA LYS A 100 2.80 8.76 -2.26
C LYS A 100 2.95 9.42 -3.64
N SER A 101 2.94 10.75 -3.77
CA SER A 101 3.17 11.48 -5.04
C SER A 101 4.44 12.35 -5.08
N ILE A 102 5.30 12.30 -4.05
CA ILE A 102 6.58 13.02 -4.00
C ILE A 102 7.74 12.05 -3.86
#